data_AF-A0A2M7IS09-F1
#
_entry.id   AF-A0A2M7IS09-F1
#
_cell.length_a   1.000
_cell.length_b   1.000
_cell.length_c   1.000
_cell.angle_alpha   90.00
_cell.angle_beta   90.00
_cell.angle_gamma   90.00
#
_symmetry.space_group_name_H-M   'P 1'
#
loop_
_entity.id
_entity.type
_entity.pdbx_description
1 polymer ?
#
loop_
_entity_poly.entity_id
_entity_poly.type
_entity_poly.pdbx_seq_one_letter_code
_entity_poly.pdbx_strand_id
1 'polypeptide(L)' 'DFELLKAFETIVRQVRDLAITVEDTNTAIGSDLLSASFEVYGEVQKHKDSVPGLAALAEEMKAFFPKKRQKAAPAK' A
#
# COMPACT_ATOMS: atom_id res chain seq x y z
N ASP A 1 28.23 -29.81 -22.46
CA ASP A 1 26.83 -29.55 -22.06
C ASP A 1 26.56 -29.35 -20.57
N PHE A 2 27.40 -29.83 -19.64
CA PHE A 2 27.19 -29.57 -18.20
C PHE A 2 27.27 -28.08 -17.81
N GLU A 3 28.25 -27.34 -18.35
CA GLU A 3 28.39 -25.90 -18.08
C GLU A 3 27.21 -25.08 -18.64
N LEU A 4 26.66 -25.50 -19.78
CA LEU A 4 25.48 -24.86 -20.36
C LEU A 4 24.24 -25.09 -19.48
N LEU A 5 24.06 -26.31 -18.97
CA LEU A 5 22.99 -26.64 -18.02
C LEU A 5 23.07 -25.75 -16.76
N LYS A 6 24.27 -25.64 -16.16
CA LYS A 6 24.51 -24.82 -14.96
C LYS A 6 24.26 -23.33 -15.20
N ALA A 7 24.66 -22.82 -16.37
CA ALA A 7 24.37 -21.45 -16.77
C ALA A 7 22.86 -21.23 -16.90
N PHE A 8 22.13 -22.18 -17.50
CA PHE A 8 20.69 -22.11 -17.65
C PHE A 8 19.96 -22.13 -16.30
N GLU A 9 20.35 -23.02 -15.38
CA GLU A 9 19.81 -23.06 -14.01
C GLU A 9 20.00 -21.73 -13.27
N THR A 10 21.17 -21.10 -13.45
CA THR A 10 21.46 -19.80 -12.85
C THR A 10 20.54 -18.71 -13.40
N ILE A 11 20.36 -18.67 -14.73
CA ILE A 11 19.47 -17.70 -15.39
C ILE A 11 18.03 -17.91 -14.93
N VAL A 12 17.56 -19.16 -14.88
CA VAL A 12 16.20 -19.49 -14.41
C VAL A 12 15.98 -19.00 -12.98
N ARG A 13 16.98 -19.18 -12.10
CA ARG A 13 16.91 -18.66 -10.73
C ARG A 13 16.81 -17.14 -10.70
N GLN A 14 17.68 -16.45 -11.44
CA GLN A 14 17.68 -14.97 -11.50
C GLN A 14 16.37 -14.40 -12.03
N VAL A 15 15.77 -15.02 -13.05
CA VAL A 15 14.47 -14.58 -13.59
C VAL A 15 13.36 -14.78 -12.56
N ARG A 16 13.38 -15.88 -11.81
CA ARG A 16 12.41 -16.11 -10.73
C ARG A 16 12.56 -15.08 -9.61
N ASP A 17 13.80 -14.84 -9.16
CA ASP A 17 14.08 -13.87 -8.09
C ASP A 17 13.64 -12.45 -8.49
N LEU A 18 13.87 -12.08 -9.76
CA LEU A 18 13.41 -10.80 -10.32
C LEU A 18 11.88 -10.71 -10.31
N ALA A 19 11.18 -11.75 -10.75
CA ALA A 19 9.72 -11.76 -10.77
C ALA A 19 9.13 -11.55 -9.37
N ILE A 20 9.66 -12.26 -8.37
CA ILE A 20 9.27 -12.10 -6.96
C ILE A 20 9.54 -10.67 -6.49
N THR A 21 10.73 -10.15 -6.75
CA THR A 21 11.12 -8.80 -6.33
C THR A 21 10.20 -7.72 -6.92
N VAL A 22 9.79 -7.87 -8.18
CA VAL A 22 8.87 -6.95 -8.84
C VAL A 22 7.48 -6.99 -8.21
N GLU A 23 6.98 -8.20 -7.89
CA GLU A 23 5.68 -8.37 -7.23
C GLU A 23 5.68 -7.78 -5.81
N ASP A 24 6.75 -8.02 -5.05
CA ASP A 24 6.96 -7.46 -3.71
C ASP A 24 7.02 -5.93 -3.76
N THR A 25 7.75 -5.38 -4.74
CA THR A 25 7.86 -3.92 -4.94
C THR A 25 6.51 -3.31 -5.27
N ASN A 26 5.73 -3.95 -6.15
CA ASN A 26 4.39 -3.47 -6.49
C ASN A 26 3.46 -3.48 -5.27
N THR A 27 3.56 -4.52 -4.45
CA THR A 27 2.80 -4.63 -3.19
C THR A 27 3.22 -3.55 -2.18
N ALA A 28 4.52 -3.31 -2.04
CA ALA A 28 5.06 -2.27 -1.15
C ALA A 28 4.59 -0.87 -1.59
N ILE A 29 4.69 -0.54 -2.88
CA ILE A 29 4.20 0.73 -3.43
C ILE A 29 2.70 0.90 -3.16
N GLY A 30 1.90 -0.15 -3.39
CA GLY A 30 0.47 -0.12 -3.09
C GLY A 30 0.18 0.13 -1.61
N SER A 31 0.94 -0.49 -0.71
CA SER A 31 0.84 -0.32 0.75
C SER A 31 1.20 1.10 1.19
N ASP A 32 2.29 1.66 0.66
CA ASP A 32 2.76 3.00 0.97
C ASP A 32 1.77 4.05 0.47
N LEU A 33 1.28 3.89 -0.76
CA LEU A 33 0.26 4.77 -1.35
C LEU A 33 -1.03 4.74 -0.53
N LEU A 34 -1.47 3.55 -0.10
CA LEU A 34 -2.66 3.41 0.72
C LEU A 34 -2.48 4.10 2.08
N SER A 35 -1.32 3.92 2.72
CA SER A 35 -0.98 4.55 4.00
C SER A 35 -0.96 6.07 3.90
N ALA A 36 -0.29 6.62 2.88
CA ALA A 36 -0.27 8.06 2.60
C ALA A 36 -1.69 8.60 2.35
N SER A 37 -2.52 7.84 1.62
CA SER A 37 -3.91 8.22 1.35
C SER A 37 -4.75 8.29 2.64
N PHE A 38 -4.55 7.37 3.58
CA PHE A 38 -5.19 7.41 4.90
C PHE A 38 -4.71 8.60 5.74
N GLU A 39 -3.44 8.97 5.67
CA GLU A 39 -2.88 10.12 6.36
C GLU A 39 -3.51 11.42 5.86
N VAL A 40 -3.57 11.61 4.53
CA VAL A 40 -4.23 12.78 3.91
C VAL A 40 -5.70 12.85 4.31
N TYR A 41 -6.44 11.74 4.24
CA TYR A 41 -7.83 11.71 4.68
C TYR A 41 -7.98 12.06 6.17
N GLY A 42 -7.08 11.56 7.02
CA GLY A 42 -7.04 11.89 8.44
C GLY A 42 -6.83 13.39 8.69
N GLU A 43 -5.90 14.01 7.96
CA GLU A 43 -5.64 15.46 8.05
C GLU A 43 -6.82 16.29 7.54
N VAL A 44 -7.45 15.88 6.44
CA VAL A 44 -8.68 16.51 5.92
C VAL A 44 -9.79 16.44 6.97
N GLN A 45 -9.98 15.29 7.63
CA GLN A 45 -10.98 15.13 8.69
C GLN A 45 -10.69 16.00 9.92
N LYS A 46 -9.42 16.16 10.32
CA LYS A 46 -9.03 17.02 11.46
C LYS A 46 -9.30 18.49 11.20
N HIS A 47 -9.09 18.95 9.96
CA HIS A 47 -9.20 20.37 9.59
C HIS A 47 -10.49 20.73 8.87
N LYS A 48 -11.44 19.78 8.76
CA LYS A 48 -12.66 19.93 7.96
C LYS A 48 -13.51 21.16 8.30
N ASP A 49 -13.50 21.56 9.57
CA ASP A 49 -14.28 22.68 10.09
C ASP A 49 -13.47 23.99 10.15
N SER A 50 -12.16 23.93 9.88
CA SER A 50 -11.25 25.07 9.93
C SER A 50 -11.09 25.77 8.57
N VAL A 51 -11.32 25.06 7.47
CA VAL A 51 -11.18 25.58 6.11
C VAL A 51 -12.48 25.40 5.32
N PRO A 52 -13.07 26.48 4.77
CA PRO A 52 -14.26 26.38 3.93
C PRO A 52 -14.02 25.43 2.75
N GLY A 53 -14.97 24.51 2.51
CA GLY A 53 -14.90 23.53 1.42
C GLY A 53 -14.25 22.19 1.77
N LEU A 54 -13.42 22.11 2.82
CA LEU A 54 -12.84 20.82 3.24
C LEU A 54 -13.90 19.87 3.82
N ALA A 55 -14.97 20.38 4.41
CA ALA A 55 -16.08 19.54 4.90
C ALA A 55 -16.78 18.78 3.75
N ALA A 56 -16.94 19.41 2.58
CA ALA A 56 -17.51 18.75 1.40
C ALA A 56 -16.55 17.67 0.89
N LEU A 57 -15.26 17.99 0.77
CA LEU A 57 -14.21 17.04 0.38
C LEU A 57 -14.13 15.85 1.35
N ALA A 58 -14.25 16.10 2.66
CA ALA A 58 -14.23 15.07 3.69
C ALA A 58 -15.39 14.07 3.55
N GLU A 59 -16.59 14.55 3.20
CA GLU A 59 -17.76 13.69 2.95
C GLU A 59 -17.67 12.94 1.61
N GLU A 60 -17.09 13.53 0.57
CA GLU A 60 -16.79 12.82 -0.69
C GLU A 60 -15.77 11.70 -0.49
N MET A 61 -14.68 11.99 0.23
CA MET A 61 -13.61 11.01 0.50
C MET A 61 -14.09 9.84 1.38
N LYS A 62 -15.08 10.05 2.24
CA LYS A 62 -15.63 9.04 3.15
C LYS A 62 -16.14 7.78 2.45
N ALA A 63 -16.61 7.90 1.21
CA ALA A 63 -17.01 6.76 0.39
C ALA A 63 -15.84 5.80 0.08
N PHE A 64 -14.61 6.32 0.04
CA PHE A 64 -13.39 5.59 -0.31
C PHE A 64 -12.58 5.11 0.90
N PHE A 65 -12.80 5.70 2.07
CA PHE A 65 -12.14 5.32 3.33
C PHE A 65 -13.17 4.81 4.35
N PRO A 66 -13.76 3.62 4.15
CA PRO A 66 -14.70 3.06 5.11
C PRO A 66 -14.03 2.97 6.47
N LYS A 67 -14.73 3.41 7.53
CA LYS A 67 -14.22 3.39 8.91
C LYS A 67 -13.62 2.02 9.21
N LYS A 68 -12.29 1.93 9.28
CA LYS A 68 -11.61 0.77 9.84
C LYS A 68 -12.07 0.70 11.29
N ARG A 69 -12.92 -0.28 11.62
CA ARG A 69 -13.12 -0.68 13.02
C ARG A 69 -11.73 -1.02 13.54
N GLN A 70 -11.16 -0.15 14.37
CA GLN A 70 -9.97 -0.48 15.13
C GLN A 70 -10.28 -1.79 15.83
N LYS A 71 -9.56 -2.86 15.49
CA LYS A 71 -9.57 -4.07 16.33
C LYS A 71 -9.13 -3.58 17.71
N ALA A 72 -10.06 -3.63 18.67
CA ALA A 72 -9.77 -3.30 20.05
C ALA A 72 -8.50 -4.03 20.46
N ALA A 73 -7.54 -3.28 20.99
CA ALA A 73 -6.35 -3.86 21.60
C ALA A 73 -6.81 -4.91 22.63
N PRO A 74 -6.17 -6.10 22.69
CA PRO A 74 -6.56 -7.11 23.67
C PRO A 74 -6.46 -6.50 25.06
N ALA A 75 -7.58 -6.51 25.79
CA ALA A 75 -7.61 -6.15 27.19
C ALA A 75 -6.64 -7.09 27.94
N LYS A 76 -5.73 -6.48 28.72
CA LYS A 76 -4.83 -7.19 29.63
C LYS A 76 -5.61 -7.92 30.71
#